data_AF-A0A3B0M316-F1
#
_entry.id   AF-A0A3B0M316-F1
#
_cell.length_a   1.000
_cell.length_b   1.000
_cell.length_c   1.000
_cell.angle_alpha   90.00
_cell.angle_beta   90.00
_cell.angle_gamma   90.00
#
_symmetry.space_group_name_H-M   'P 1'
#
loop_
_entity.id
_entity.type
_entity.pdbx_description
1 polymer ?
#
loop_
_entity_poly.entity_id
_entity_poly.type
_entity_poly.pdbx_seq_one_letter_code
_entity_poly.pdbx_strand_id
1 'polypeptide(L)'
;MASSWLKVEVITPDKPEIYQIAEILSIDPDAVLGKLIRVWAWADLHTLDGNAGSVTKSVIDRLTFVTGFADALIQVGWMKKIDGKLMLPNFDRHNG
;
A
#
# COMPACT_ATOMS: atom_id res chain seq x y z
N MET A 1 24.53 5.68 -2.62
CA MET A 1 23.75 6.13 -3.80
C MET A 1 22.30 5.76 -3.53
N ALA A 2 21.36 6.71 -3.59
CA ALA A 2 19.94 6.38 -3.44
C ALA A 2 19.49 5.72 -4.75
N SER A 3 19.37 4.39 -4.76
CA SER A 3 19.16 3.62 -5.99
C SER A 3 17.69 3.45 -6.39
N SER A 4 16.73 3.80 -5.51
CA SER A 4 15.30 3.73 -5.81
C SER A 4 14.58 4.97 -5.25
N TRP A 5 13.69 5.55 -6.04
CA TRP A 5 12.87 6.70 -5.68
C TRP A 5 11.39 6.35 -5.86
N LEU A 6 10.52 6.94 -5.05
CA LEU A 6 9.08 6.69 -5.09
C LEU A 6 8.32 8.00 -5.30
N LYS A 7 7.41 8.06 -6.27
CA LYS A 7 6.58 9.25 -6.53
C LYS A 7 5.36 9.24 -5.61
N VAL A 8 5.17 10.31 -4.86
CA VAL A 8 3.95 10.55 -4.07
C VAL A 8 3.31 11.82 -4.59
N GLU A 9 2.02 11.77 -4.91
CA GLU A 9 1.28 12.98 -5.31
C GLU A 9 1.14 13.89 -4.09
N VAL A 10 1.24 15.21 -4.28
CA VAL A 10 1.12 16.20 -3.18
C VAL A 10 -0.20 16.04 -2.41
N ILE A 11 -1.27 15.64 -3.10
CA ILE A 11 -2.60 15.44 -2.51
C ILE A 11 -2.76 14.09 -1.79
N THR A 12 -1.77 13.18 -1.87
CA THR A 12 -1.88 11.83 -1.29
C THR A 12 -2.25 11.84 0.20
N PRO A 13 -1.65 12.68 1.07
CA PRO A 13 -2.02 12.74 2.49
C PRO A 13 -3.49 13.11 2.70
N ASP A 14 -4.05 13.93 1.82
CA ASP A 14 -5.41 14.49 1.93
C ASP A 14 -6.46 13.66 1.17
N LYS A 15 -6.08 12.54 0.56
CA LYS A 15 -7.02 11.67 -0.16
C LYS A 15 -8.02 11.05 0.81
N PRO A 16 -9.32 10.94 0.44
CA PRO A 16 -10.34 10.36 1.32
C PRO A 16 -10.01 8.93 1.73
N GLU A 17 -9.29 8.16 0.90
CA GLU A 17 -8.84 6.82 1.21
C GLU A 17 -7.85 6.76 2.39
N ILE A 18 -7.01 7.78 2.59
CA ILE A 18 -6.14 7.86 3.78
C ILE A 18 -6.99 7.96 5.04
N TYR A 19 -7.96 8.86 5.06
CA TYR A 19 -8.84 9.06 6.20
C TYR A 19 -9.74 7.85 6.46
N GLN A 20 -10.21 7.18 5.42
CA GLN A 20 -10.98 5.94 5.57
C GLN A 20 -10.15 4.82 6.19
N ILE A 21 -8.89 4.63 5.75
CA ILE A 21 -7.99 3.64 6.38
C ILE A 21 -7.70 4.03 7.84
N ALA A 22 -7.48 5.31 8.12
CA ALA A 22 -7.24 5.82 9.46
C ALA A 22 -8.40 5.50 10.40
N GLU A 23 -9.65 5.69 9.93
CA GLU A 23 -10.86 5.33 10.67
C GLU A 23 -10.99 3.81 10.88
N ILE A 24 -10.83 3.01 9.82
CA ILE A 24 -10.92 1.53 9.87
C ILE A 24 -9.93 0.95 10.88
N LEU A 25 -8.70 1.47 10.90
CA LEU A 25 -7.61 0.94 11.72
C LEU A 25 -7.43 1.67 13.05
N SER A 26 -8.20 2.73 13.29
CA SER A 26 -8.08 3.59 14.48
C SER A 26 -6.65 4.10 14.70
N ILE A 27 -6.00 4.56 13.63
CA ILE A 27 -4.67 5.17 13.66
C ILE A 27 -4.68 6.54 13.00
N ASP A 28 -3.61 7.31 13.22
CA ASP A 28 -3.45 8.63 12.63
C ASP A 28 -3.27 8.59 11.09
N PRO A 29 -3.85 9.54 10.33
CA PRO A 29 -3.69 9.66 8.87
C PRO A 29 -2.23 9.71 8.38
N ASP A 30 -1.34 10.40 9.09
CA ASP A 30 0.08 10.46 8.71
C ASP A 30 0.76 9.11 8.96
N ALA A 31 0.32 8.37 9.99
CA ALA A 31 0.76 7.00 10.20
C ALA A 31 0.31 6.08 9.03
N VAL A 32 -0.92 6.23 8.53
CA VAL A 32 -1.40 5.51 7.33
C VAL A 32 -0.51 5.81 6.14
N LEU A 33 -0.23 7.09 5.86
CA LEU A 33 0.62 7.50 4.74
C LEU A 33 2.02 6.86 4.84
N GLY A 34 2.64 6.88 6.02
CA GLY A 34 3.93 6.25 6.25
C GLY A 34 3.91 4.73 6.01
N LYS A 35 2.84 4.05 6.44
CA LYS A 35 2.66 2.60 6.19
C LYS A 35 2.43 2.31 4.71
N LEU A 36 1.68 3.15 4.02
CA LEU A 36 1.41 3.03 2.59
C LEU A 36 2.69 3.15 1.77
N ILE A 37 3.53 4.16 2.04
CA ILE A 37 4.84 4.34 1.39
C ILE A 37 5.70 3.09 1.58
N ARG A 38 5.64 2.46 2.75
CA ARG A 38 6.36 1.21 3.03
C ARG A 38 5.87 0.04 2.17
N VAL A 39 4.56 -0.07 1.95
CA VAL A 39 3.97 -1.08 1.05
C VAL A 39 4.41 -0.83 -0.39
N TRP A 40 4.34 0.41 -0.86
CA TRP A 40 4.74 0.75 -2.22
C TRP A 40 6.23 0.55 -2.48
N ALA A 41 7.10 0.97 -1.56
CA ALA A 41 8.54 0.75 -1.67
C ALA A 41 8.89 -0.75 -1.65
N TRP A 42 8.18 -1.55 -0.84
CA TRP A 42 8.35 -2.99 -0.85
C TRP A 42 7.93 -3.59 -2.20
N ALA A 43 6.80 -3.15 -2.75
CA ALA A 43 6.32 -3.63 -4.03
C ALA A 43 7.22 -3.23 -5.21
N ASP A 44 7.73 -1.99 -5.23
CA ASP A 44 8.71 -1.51 -6.21
C ASP A 44 9.96 -2.40 -6.27
N LEU A 45 10.47 -2.82 -5.10
CA LEU A 45 11.67 -3.65 -5.01
C LEU A 45 11.44 -5.15 -5.27
N HIS A 46 10.20 -5.65 -5.12
CA HIS A 46 9.92 -7.09 -5.10
C HIS A 46 8.90 -7.55 -6.15
N THR A 47 8.31 -6.63 -6.92
CA THR A 47 7.33 -6.95 -7.97
C THR A 47 7.67 -6.19 -9.25
N LEU A 48 7.49 -6.84 -10.40
CA LEU A 48 7.79 -6.26 -11.71
C LEU A 48 6.59 -5.50 -12.31
N ASP A 49 5.38 -5.81 -11.86
CA ASP A 49 4.09 -5.38 -12.42
C ASP A 49 3.06 -5.08 -11.31
N GLY A 50 3.50 -4.96 -10.06
CA GLY A 50 2.61 -4.87 -8.90
C GLY A 50 1.90 -6.18 -8.53
N ASN A 51 2.23 -7.30 -9.18
CA ASN A 51 1.72 -8.62 -8.83
C ASN A 51 2.56 -9.23 -7.70
N ALA A 52 2.02 -9.14 -6.49
CA ALA A 52 2.63 -9.73 -5.31
C ALA A 52 2.18 -11.20 -5.20
N GLY A 53 2.49 -12.02 -6.21
CA GLY A 53 1.91 -13.36 -6.41
C GLY A 53 2.13 -14.36 -5.26
N SER A 54 3.12 -14.14 -4.40
CA SER A 54 3.41 -14.94 -3.19
C SER A 54 3.05 -14.23 -1.88
N VAL A 55 2.53 -13.00 -1.94
CA VAL A 55 2.31 -12.15 -0.77
C VAL A 55 0.88 -12.29 -0.29
N THR A 56 0.77 -12.75 0.95
CA THR A 56 -0.47 -12.86 1.68
C THR A 56 -0.80 -11.54 2.38
N LYS A 57 -2.06 -11.36 2.75
CA LYS A 57 -2.49 -10.24 3.62
C LYS A 57 -1.64 -10.14 4.90
N SER A 58 -1.31 -11.29 5.49
CA SER A 58 -0.47 -11.35 6.69
C SER A 58 0.98 -10.90 6.49
N VAL A 59 1.51 -10.90 5.25
CA VAL A 59 2.82 -10.32 4.96
C VAL A 59 2.72 -8.80 4.91
N ILE A 60 1.67 -8.24 4.31
CA ILE A 60 1.41 -6.79 4.30
C ILE A 60 1.20 -6.24 5.71
N ASP A 61 0.42 -6.94 6.54
CA ASP A 61 0.20 -6.53 7.93
C ASP A 61 1.50 -6.56 8.75
N ARG A 62 2.35 -7.57 8.53
CA ARG A 62 3.69 -7.63 9.15
C ARG A 62 4.63 -6.55 8.64
N LEU A 63 4.57 -6.24 7.34
CA LEU A 63 5.38 -5.18 6.73
C LEU A 63 5.03 -3.81 7.31
N THR A 64 3.73 -3.55 7.49
CA THR A 64 3.22 -2.27 8.01
C THR A 64 3.25 -2.20 9.54
N PHE A 65 3.40 -3.33 10.23
CA PHE A 65 3.24 -3.46 11.68
C PHE A 65 1.83 -3.10 12.16
N VAL A 66 0.83 -3.26 11.29
CA VAL A 66 -0.58 -2.96 11.57
C VAL A 66 -1.44 -4.12 11.08
N THR A 67 -2.12 -4.78 12.01
CA THR A 67 -3.05 -5.87 11.67
C THR A 67 -4.27 -5.29 10.95
N GLY A 68 -4.69 -5.95 9.86
CA GLY A 68 -5.83 -5.51 9.04
C GLY A 68 -5.49 -4.45 8.01
N PHE A 69 -4.23 -4.02 7.89
CA PHE A 69 -3.83 -3.00 6.91
C PHE A 69 -4.08 -3.47 5.47
N ALA A 70 -3.81 -4.74 5.18
CA ALA A 70 -4.10 -5.32 3.87
C ALA A 70 -5.60 -5.26 3.52
N ASP A 71 -6.46 -5.55 4.50
CA ASP A 71 -7.91 -5.51 4.32
C ASP A 71 -8.41 -4.09 4.12
N ALA A 72 -7.89 -3.12 4.87
CA ALA A 72 -8.20 -1.71 4.70
C ALA A 72 -7.80 -1.18 3.30
N LEU A 73 -6.62 -1.56 2.80
CA LEU A 73 -6.19 -1.22 1.42
C LEU A 73 -7.13 -1.80 0.37
N ILE A 74 -7.62 -3.02 0.57
CA ILE A 74 -8.59 -3.66 -0.34
C ILE A 74 -9.93 -2.90 -0.30
N GLN A 75 -10.37 -2.52 0.88
CA GLN A 75 -11.64 -1.82 1.09
C GLN A 75 -11.68 -0.45 0.40
N VAL A 76 -10.58 0.31 0.44
CA VAL A 76 -10.47 1.61 -0.24
C VAL A 76 -10.03 1.50 -1.71
N GLY A 77 -9.85 0.28 -2.22
CA GLY A 77 -9.49 0.04 -3.62
C GLY A 77 -8.04 0.35 -4.00
N TRP A 78 -7.15 0.54 -3.02
CA TRP A 78 -5.71 0.71 -3.21
C TRP A 78 -4.95 -0.62 -3.25
N MET A 79 -5.64 -1.72 -3.02
CA MET A 79 -5.20 -3.08 -3.29
C MET A 79 -6.38 -3.87 -3.85
N LYS A 80 -6.12 -4.84 -4.73
CA LYS A 80 -7.15 -5.76 -5.24
C LYS A 80 -6.70 -7.19 -5.01
N LYS A 81 -7.67 -8.07 -4.80
CA LYS A 81 -7.44 -9.51 -4.78
C LYS A 81 -7.99 -10.10 -6.09
N ILE A 82 -7.11 -10.59 -6.95
CA ILE A 82 -7.47 -11.22 -8.23
C ILE A 82 -6.87 -12.63 -8.24
N ASP A 83 -7.72 -13.65 -8.45
CA ASP A 83 -7.30 -15.07 -8.48
C ASP A 83 -6.44 -15.50 -7.28
N GLY A 84 -6.76 -14.97 -6.10
CA GLY A 84 -6.03 -15.26 -4.87
C GLY A 84 -4.75 -14.43 -4.66
N LYS A 85 -4.31 -13.65 -5.65
CA LYS A 85 -3.12 -12.79 -5.60
C LYS A 85 -3.48 -11.37 -5.22
N LEU A 86 -2.59 -10.70 -4.49
CA LEU A 86 -2.71 -9.29 -4.17
C LEU A 86 -2.05 -8.46 -5.28
N MET A 87 -2.77 -7.45 -5.75
CA MET A 87 -2.33 -6.54 -6.80
C MET A 87 -2.48 -5.09 -6.33
N LEU A 88 -1.49 -4.25 -6.61
CA LEU A 88 -1.58 -2.81 -6.39
C LEU A 88 -2.10 -2.14 -7.66
N PRO A 89 -3.37 -1.69 -7.72
CA PRO A 89 -3.87 -0.95 -8.86
C PRO A 89 -3.09 0.36 -9.00
N ASN A 90 -2.80 0.74 -10.25
CA ASN A 90 -1.99 1.92 -10.60
C ASN A 90 -0.53 1.87 -10.11
N PHE A 91 0.09 0.69 -10.08
CA PHE A 91 1.51 0.51 -9.79
C PHE A 91 2.40 1.53 -10.51
N ASP A 92 2.18 1.72 -11.83
CA ASP A 92 2.95 2.63 -12.68
C ASP A 92 2.82 4.14 -12.32
N ARG A 93 1.83 4.54 -11.50
CA ARG A 93 1.69 5.93 -11.06
C ARG A 93 2.70 6.32 -9.98
N HIS A 94 3.10 5.35 -9.15
CA HIS A 94 3.96 5.57 -7.98
C HIS A 94 5.32 4.89 -8.12
N ASN A 95 5.39 3.83 -8.92
CA ASN A 95 6.58 3.01 -9.16
C ASN A 95 7.00 3.18 -10.63
N GLY A 96 8.31 3.29 -10.88
CA GLY A 96 8.84 3.61 -12.20
C GLY A 96 10.28 3.16 -12.38
#